data_AF-A0AAE3JJ94-F1
#
_entry.id   AF-A0AAE3JJ94-F1
#
_cell.length_a   1.000
_cell.length_b   1.000
_cell.length_c   1.000
_cell.angle_alpha   90.00
_cell.angle_beta   90.00
_cell.angle_gamma   90.00
#
_symmetry.space_group_name_H-M   'P 1'
#
loop_
_entity.id
_entity.type
_entity.pdbx_description
1 polymer ?
#
loop_
_entity_poly.entity_id
_entity_poly.type
_entity_poly.pdbx_seq_one_letter_code
_entity_poly.pdbx_strand_id
1 'polypeptide(L)'
;MNKKANTLLFILGGTVVNVILAILFIGLALYGVSLLVPYFGNSVGTIVPFAFVAGIVLAMFAYQRLTRWVIERFHLSDKMEPLFSNPRKRKPNLD
;
A
#
# COMPACT_ATOMS: atom_id res chain seq x y z
N MET A 1 17.89 -19.42 -7.82
CA MET A 1 17.31 -18.88 -6.56
C MET A 1 15.97 -19.55 -6.33
N ASN A 2 15.72 -20.03 -5.11
CA ASN A 2 14.48 -20.75 -4.80
C ASN A 2 13.29 -19.77 -4.87
N LYS A 3 12.17 -20.14 -5.51
CA LYS A 3 11.01 -19.24 -5.70
C LYS A 3 10.47 -18.66 -4.39
N LYS A 4 10.68 -19.37 -3.28
CA LYS A 4 10.38 -18.94 -1.90
C LYS A 4 11.20 -17.73 -1.46
N ALA A 5 12.48 -17.65 -1.82
CA ALA A 5 13.36 -16.56 -1.41
C ALA A 5 12.98 -15.23 -2.11
N ASN A 6 12.64 -15.27 -3.40
CA ASN A 6 12.16 -14.10 -4.13
C ASN A 6 10.83 -13.58 -3.58
N THR A 7 9.96 -14.49 -3.20
CA THR A 7 8.67 -14.19 -2.58
C THR A 7 8.84 -13.50 -1.23
N LEU A 8 9.75 -14.01 -0.39
CA LEU A 8 10.06 -13.41 0.90
C LEU A 8 10.64 -12.00 0.75
N LEU A 9 11.59 -11.81 -0.19
CA LEU A 9 12.17 -10.49 -0.48
C LEU A 9 11.11 -9.48 -0.96
N PHE A 10 10.13 -9.93 -1.76
CA PHE A 10 9.05 -9.07 -2.19
C PHE A 10 8.14 -8.63 -1.05
N ILE A 11 7.78 -9.55 -0.15
CA ILE A 11 6.97 -9.22 1.03
C ILE A 11 7.74 -8.26 1.94
N LEU A 12 9.03 -8.51 2.18
CA LEU A 12 9.87 -7.62 2.99
C LEU A 12 9.98 -6.23 2.35
N GLY A 13 10.32 -6.18 1.06
CA GLY A 13 10.42 -4.92 0.32
C GLY A 13 9.09 -4.16 0.27
N GLY A 14 7.99 -4.87 0.01
CA GLY A 14 6.64 -4.32 0.02
C GLY A 14 6.25 -3.77 1.38
N THR A 15 6.60 -4.47 2.47
CA THR A 15 6.34 -4.00 3.84
C THR A 15 7.14 -2.73 4.15
N VAL A 16 8.42 -2.67 3.78
CA VAL A 16 9.25 -1.46 3.96
C VAL A 16 8.65 -0.29 3.19
N VAL A 17 8.29 -0.48 1.92
CA VAL A 17 7.64 0.55 1.10
C VAL A 17 6.31 0.98 1.70
N ASN A 18 5.49 0.05 2.19
CA ASN A 18 4.20 0.36 2.81
C ASN A 18 4.36 1.21 4.08
N VAL A 19 5.34 0.89 4.93
CA VAL A 19 5.62 1.69 6.15
C VAL A 19 6.08 3.10 5.77
N ILE A 20 6.95 3.24 4.77
CA ILE A 20 7.39 4.55 4.27
C ILE A 20 6.20 5.36 3.76
N LEU A 21 5.32 4.74 2.95
CA LEU A 21 4.11 5.40 2.46
C LEU A 21 3.19 5.79 3.63
N ALA A 22 3.00 4.93 4.63
CA ALA A 22 2.18 5.23 5.80
C ALA A 22 2.69 6.46 6.55
N ILE A 23 3.98 6.52 6.86
CA ILE A 23 4.60 7.67 7.53
C ILE A 23 4.41 8.94 6.69
N LEU A 24 4.65 8.85 5.38
CA LEU A 24 4.55 10.00 4.47
C LEU A 24 3.12 10.53 4.37
N PHE A 25 2.12 9.66 4.17
CA PHE A 25 0.73 10.07 4.05
C PHE A 25 0.11 10.53 5.37
N ILE A 26 0.46 9.89 6.50
CA ILE A 26 0.05 10.36 7.82
C ILE A 26 0.65 11.73 8.09
N GLY A 27 1.95 11.91 7.84
CA GLY A 27 2.62 13.21 7.99
C GLY A 27 1.99 14.29 7.12
N LEU A 28 1.67 13.98 5.86
CA LEU A 28 1.00 14.89 4.95
C LEU A 28 -0.42 15.24 5.40
N ALA A 29 -1.18 14.26 5.92
CA ALA A 29 -2.53 14.49 6.44
C ALA A 29 -2.51 15.38 7.68
N LEU A 30 -1.58 15.14 8.62
CA LEU A 30 -1.40 15.97 9.80
C LEU A 30 -0.91 17.39 9.46
N TYR A 31 -0.03 17.51 8.47
CA TYR A 31 0.37 18.81 7.91
C TYR A 31 -0.83 19.54 7.28
N GLY A 32 -1.70 18.85 6.55
CA GLY A 32 -2.93 19.44 6.04
C GLY A 32 -3.85 19.96 7.15
N VAL A 33 -3.96 19.22 8.26
CA VAL A 33 -4.73 19.66 9.44
C VAL A 33 -4.09 20.88 10.11
N SER A 34 -2.76 20.97 10.17
CA SER A 34 -2.10 22.14 10.78
C SER A 34 -2.37 23.43 10.01
N LEU A 35 -2.53 23.36 8.68
CA LEU A 35 -2.94 24.50 7.86
C LEU A 35 -4.39 24.96 8.12
N LEU A 36 -5.23 24.09 8.68
CA LEU A 36 -6.62 24.39 9.02
C LEU A 36 -6.77 25.00 10.43
N VAL A 37 -5.71 24.98 11.25
CA VAL A 37 -5.70 25.58 12.59
C VAL A 37 -6.20 27.02 12.65
N PRO A 38 -5.72 27.96 11.80
CA PRO A 38 -6.19 29.34 11.82
C PRO A 38 -7.69 29.50 11.49
N TYR A 39 -8.31 28.52 10.84
CA TYR A 39 -9.72 28.57 10.43
C TYR A 39 -10.67 27.91 11.43
N PHE A 40 -10.24 26.84 12.10
CA PHE A 40 -11.10 26.00 12.95
C PHE A 40 -10.81 26.12 14.46
N GLY A 41 -9.74 26.82 14.85
CA GLY A 41 -9.40 27.09 16.25
C GLY A 41 -9.35 25.81 17.11
N ASN A 42 -10.13 25.78 18.20
CA ASN A 42 -10.15 24.65 19.13
C ASN A 42 -10.74 23.35 18.56
N SER A 43 -11.44 23.39 17.42
CA SER A 43 -12.07 22.18 16.84
C SER A 43 -11.05 21.26 16.18
N VAL A 44 -9.83 21.73 15.92
CA VAL A 44 -8.78 20.98 15.21
C VAL A 44 -8.44 19.66 15.91
N GLY A 45 -8.45 19.64 17.25
CA GLY A 45 -8.16 18.44 18.04
C GLY A 45 -9.11 17.27 17.73
N THR A 46 -10.35 17.56 17.33
CA THR A 46 -11.32 16.52 16.92
C THR A 46 -11.06 15.96 15.52
N ILE A 47 -10.36 16.72 14.66
CA ILE A 47 -10.09 16.34 13.26
C ILE A 47 -8.84 15.45 13.14
N VAL A 48 -7.89 15.59 14.08
CA VAL A 48 -6.61 14.85 14.07
C VAL A 48 -6.77 13.33 13.95
N PRO A 49 -7.64 12.64 14.73
CA PRO A 49 -7.83 11.20 14.59
C PRO A 49 -8.35 10.80 13.20
N PHE A 50 -9.23 11.62 12.60
CA PHE A 50 -9.74 11.35 11.25
C PHE A 50 -8.66 11.54 10.19
N ALA A 51 -7.81 12.56 10.33
CA ALA A 51 -6.67 12.76 9.43
C ALA A 51 -5.65 11.62 9.53
N PHE A 52 -5.43 11.08 10.73
CA PHE A 52 -4.58 9.91 10.93
C PHE A 52 -5.13 8.68 10.18
N VAL A 53 -6.42 8.37 10.37
CA VAL A 53 -7.08 7.26 9.65
C VAL A 53 -7.06 7.51 8.14
N ALA A 54 -7.34 8.73 7.69
CA ALA A 54 -7.27 9.09 6.27
C ALA A 54 -5.87 8.88 5.69
N GLY A 55 -4.82 9.26 6.43
CA GLY A 55 -3.42 9.01 6.04
C GLY A 55 -3.11 7.53 5.86
N ILE A 56 -3.58 6.67 6.78
CA ILE A 56 -3.44 5.22 6.66
C ILE A 56 -4.16 4.69 5.43
N VAL A 57 -5.43 5.08 5.23
CA VAL A 57 -6.24 4.63 4.08
C VAL A 57 -5.59 5.05 2.77
N LEU A 58 -5.10 6.29 2.67
CA LEU A 58 -4.39 6.80 1.50
C LEU A 58 -3.10 6.03 1.26
N ALA A 59 -2.32 5.74 2.31
CA ALA A 59 -1.11 4.93 2.20
C ALA A 59 -1.40 3.52 1.68
N MET A 60 -2.44 2.86 2.20
CA MET A 60 -2.86 1.54 1.74
C MET A 60 -3.26 1.57 0.26
N PHE A 61 -4.01 2.58 -0.16
CA PHE A 61 -4.45 2.71 -1.56
C PHE A 61 -3.26 2.98 -2.49
N ALA A 62 -2.36 3.86 -2.10
CA ALA A 62 -1.13 4.14 -2.82
C ALA A 62 -0.24 2.90 -2.93
N TYR A 63 -0.06 2.17 -1.83
CA TYR A 63 0.67 0.90 -1.81
C TYR A 63 0.06 -0.11 -2.77
N GLN A 64 -1.26 -0.34 -2.71
CA GLN A 64 -1.93 -1.27 -3.63
C GLN A 64 -1.72 -0.90 -5.10
N ARG A 65 -1.82 0.39 -5.44
CA ARG A 65 -1.59 0.90 -6.81
C ARG A 65 -0.13 0.67 -7.23
N LEU A 66 0.82 1.02 -6.36
CA LEU A 66 2.24 0.88 -6.61
C LEU A 66 2.66 -0.58 -6.75
N THR A 67 2.20 -1.45 -5.86
CA THR A 67 2.44 -2.90 -5.90
C THR A 67 1.92 -3.51 -7.20
N ARG A 68 0.69 -3.19 -7.63
CA ARG A 68 0.17 -3.66 -8.92
C ARG A 68 1.03 -3.18 -10.08
N TRP A 69 1.41 -1.90 -10.09
CA TRP A 69 2.25 -1.32 -11.12
C TRP A 69 3.63 -1.98 -11.19
N VAL A 70 4.28 -2.23 -10.04
CA VAL A 70 5.58 -2.90 -9.97
C VAL A 70 5.48 -4.35 -10.46
N ILE A 71 4.43 -5.08 -10.07
CA ILE A 71 4.21 -6.47 -10.53
C ILE A 71 4.06 -6.52 -12.04
N GLU A 72 3.23 -5.65 -12.62
CA GLU A 72 3.00 -5.56 -14.07
C GLU A 72 4.27 -5.12 -14.82
N ARG A 73 4.97 -4.10 -14.31
CA ARG A 73 6.14 -3.53 -14.99
C ARG A 73 7.34 -4.47 -15.02
N PHE A 74 7.56 -5.23 -13.95
CA PHE A 74 8.73 -6.11 -13.82
C PHE A 74 8.43 -7.59 -14.10
N HIS A 75 7.22 -7.93 -14.56
CA HIS A 75 6.78 -9.32 -14.80
C HIS A 75 7.09 -10.24 -13.60
N LEU A 76 6.92 -9.73 -12.38
CA LEU A 76 7.30 -10.44 -11.15
C LEU A 76 6.42 -11.67 -10.90
N SER A 77 5.29 -11.79 -11.61
CA SER A 77 4.45 -12.99 -11.64
C SER A 77 5.21 -14.26 -12.00
N ASP A 78 6.23 -14.16 -12.84
CA ASP A 78 6.94 -15.32 -13.38
C ASP A 78 8.10 -15.77 -12.48
N LYS A 79 8.58 -14.86 -11.61
CA LYS A 79 9.74 -15.05 -10.73
C LYS A 79 9.39 -15.31 -9.27
N MET A 80 8.12 -15.14 -8.90
CA MET A 80 7.61 -15.37 -7.55
C MET A 80 6.68 -16.57 -7.53
N GLU A 81 6.62 -17.24 -6.38
CA GLU A 81 5.58 -18.22 -6.16
C GLU A 81 4.24 -17.46 -6.14
N PRO A 82 3.19 -17.96 -6.80
CA PRO A 82 2.00 -17.17 -7.06
C PRO A 82 1.21 -16.87 -5.79
N LEU A 83 1.58 -15.81 -5.08
CA LEU A 83 0.77 -15.23 -4.00
C LEU A 83 -0.39 -14.38 -4.54
N PHE A 84 -0.28 -13.89 -5.78
CA PHE A 84 -1.25 -13.01 -6.44
C PHE A 84 -1.87 -13.63 -7.70
N SER A 85 -1.61 -14.91 -8.02
CA SER A 85 -2.28 -15.51 -9.17
C SER A 85 -3.77 -15.66 -8.85
N ASN A 86 -4.60 -14.95 -9.59
CA ASN A 86 -6.04 -15.11 -9.57
C ASN A 86 -6.37 -16.60 -9.81
N PRO A 87 -6.97 -17.33 -8.85
CA PRO A 87 -7.25 -18.76 -8.99
C PRO A 87 -8.22 -19.08 -10.16
N ARG A 88 -8.88 -18.07 -10.72
CA ARG A 88 -9.85 -18.21 -11.84
C ARG A 88 -9.24 -18.55 -13.21
N LYS A 89 -7.92 -18.67 -13.37
CA LYS A 89 -7.29 -19.01 -14.66
C LYS A 89 -6.86 -20.47 -14.82
N ARG A 90 -7.33 -21.39 -13.96
CA ARG A 90 -7.33 -22.82 -14.33
C ARG A 90 -8.55 -23.08 -15.21
N LYS A 91 -8.38 -22.96 -16.54
CA LYS A 91 -9.29 -23.62 -17.48
C LYS A 91 -9.29 -25.11 -17.11
N PRO A 92 -10.44 -25.75 -16.84
CA PRO A 92 -10.49 -27.20 -16.87
C PRO A 92 -10.25 -27.59 -18.33
N ASN A 93 -9.22 -28.38 -18.57
CA ASN A 93 -9.16 -29.17 -19.79
C ASN A 93 -10.37 -30.11 -19.72
N LEU A 94 -11.35 -29.87 -20.57
CA LEU A 94 -12.36 -30.86 -20.91
C LEU A 94 -11.76 -31.61 -22.10
N ASP A 95 -11.30 -32.83 -21.80
CA ASP A 95 -10.94 -33.85 -22.79
C ASP A 95 -12.17 -34.23 -23.64
#